data_AF-A0A372QNI6-F1
#
_entry.id   AF-A0A372QNI6-F1
#
_cell.length_a   1.000
_cell.length_b   1.000
_cell.length_c   1.000
_cell.angle_alpha   90.00
_cell.angle_beta   90.00
_cell.angle_gamma   90.00
#
_symmetry.space_group_name_H-M   'P 1'
#
loop_
_entity.id
_entity.type
_entity.pdbx_description
1 polymer ?
#
loop_
_entity_poly.entity_id
_entity_poly.type
_entity_poly.pdbx_seq_one_letter_code
_entity_poly.pdbx_strand_id
1 'polypeptide(L)'
;MLVDIEKAKEYFNNIPHYILHLYGYLINGQKAVVVITGIKVFFDICVPSNISIPKFWSKVKGILATGNKDGHRQGEKDRKHGSNPDGMYKDISYPYNSKVDLKCKIETASDDTSTYYRKVAREYRIPLSGWELIKNFPEAKNDTSQVFTIGITLHWKDDLIPLERICLVDVETKPDPCWITIICGNQTNILKVFALCWKSFAPNIQLRFNDSGYDWPFIVERATKLNVLGWIVQRMSANSHKKADTYSILTWNYFGGTEKPLTNEECGLDAKADMPMSKLWKYYSKVKDRASDSFKKHMHEIVNYCIIDALRCQKLIVKANIINDYKEVASITHISLFDSHYYAIGTKVSNLLDAEA
;
A
#
# COMPACT_ATOMS: atom_id res chain seq x y z
N MET A 1 -4.19 -2.53 16.69
CA MET A 1 -3.46 -1.27 16.48
C MET A 1 -2.08 -1.43 17.05
N LEU A 2 -1.05 -1.15 16.24
CA LEU A 2 0.33 -1.08 16.68
C LEU A 2 0.51 0.13 17.61
N VAL A 3 1.15 -0.07 18.75
CA VAL A 3 1.37 0.99 19.75
C VAL A 3 2.82 1.13 20.17
N ASP A 4 3.60 0.06 20.09
CA ASP A 4 5.01 0.10 20.45
C ASP A 4 5.82 -0.91 19.63
N ILE A 5 7.13 -0.65 19.53
CA ILE A 5 8.05 -1.38 18.68
C ILE A 5 9.37 -1.59 19.42
N GLU A 6 9.79 -2.84 19.52
CA GLU A 6 11.10 -3.17 20.08
C GLU A 6 11.96 -3.87 19.03
N LYS A 7 13.21 -3.43 18.92
CA LYS A 7 14.24 -4.17 18.16
C LYS A 7 14.86 -5.23 19.06
N ALA A 8 14.88 -6.47 18.61
CA ALA A 8 15.49 -7.58 19.31
C ALA A 8 16.62 -8.22 18.49
N LYS A 9 17.44 -9.02 19.17
CA LYS A 9 18.51 -9.82 18.57
C LYS A 9 18.34 -11.26 19.05
N GLU A 10 18.02 -12.16 18.14
CA GLU A 10 17.98 -13.61 18.43
C GLU A 10 19.09 -14.34 17.70
N TYR A 11 19.48 -15.50 18.22
CA TYR A 11 20.54 -16.31 17.66
C TYR A 11 19.95 -17.61 17.12
N PHE A 12 20.10 -17.83 15.80
CA PHE A 12 19.77 -19.10 15.16
C PHE A 12 21.07 -19.72 14.67
N ASN A 13 21.42 -20.91 15.16
CA ASN A 13 22.69 -21.58 14.84
C ASN A 13 23.93 -20.69 15.07
N ASN A 14 23.97 -19.96 16.19
CA ASN A 14 25.00 -18.96 16.53
C ASN A 14 25.10 -17.75 15.58
N ILE A 15 24.20 -17.63 14.59
CA ILE A 15 24.13 -16.46 13.70
C ILE A 15 23.13 -15.48 14.31
N PRO A 16 23.51 -14.21 14.52
CA PRO A 16 22.58 -13.22 15.03
C PRO A 16 21.60 -12.78 13.94
N HIS A 17 20.31 -12.75 14.27
CA HIS A 17 19.24 -12.26 13.42
C HIS A 17 18.60 -11.03 14.05
N TYR A 18 18.34 -10.03 13.20
CA TYR A 18 17.56 -8.87 13.57
C TYR A 18 16.08 -9.20 13.58
N ILE A 19 15.40 -8.87 14.68
CA ILE A 19 13.99 -9.12 14.88
C ILE A 19 13.30 -7.84 15.28
N LEU A 20 12.05 -7.71 14.85
CA LEU A 20 11.18 -6.61 15.26
C LEU A 20 9.97 -7.17 16.00
N HIS A 21 9.81 -6.77 17.26
CA HIS A 21 8.59 -7.01 18.02
C HIS A 21 7.67 -5.82 17.84
N LEU A 22 6.45 -6.11 17.42
CA LEU A 22 5.38 -5.14 17.22
C LEU A 22 4.32 -5.38 18.30
N TYR A 23 4.21 -4.46 19.25
CA TYR A 23 3.27 -4.54 20.36
C TYR A 23 1.99 -3.79 20.02
N GLY A 24 0.85 -4.43 20.21
CA GLY A 24 -0.43 -3.86 19.83
C GLY A 24 -1.62 -4.49 20.51
N TYR A 25 -2.78 -4.04 20.08
CA TYR A 25 -4.07 -4.60 20.46
C TYR A 25 -4.75 -5.24 19.25
N LEU A 26 -5.43 -6.37 19.45
CA LEU A 26 -6.37 -6.94 18.49
C LEU A 26 -7.69 -6.15 18.53
N ILE A 27 -8.56 -6.39 17.54
CA ILE A 27 -9.84 -5.67 17.42
C ILE A 27 -10.74 -5.89 18.66
N ASN A 28 -10.63 -7.08 19.28
CA ASN A 28 -11.33 -7.43 20.51
C ASN A 28 -10.66 -6.88 21.80
N GLY A 29 -9.66 -5.99 21.68
CA GLY A 29 -8.95 -5.38 22.80
C GLY A 29 -7.85 -6.22 23.45
N GLN A 30 -7.63 -7.47 23.02
CA GLN A 30 -6.54 -8.31 23.56
C GLN A 30 -5.17 -7.75 23.15
N LYS A 31 -4.20 -7.77 24.07
CA LYS A 31 -2.80 -7.44 23.74
C LYS A 31 -2.22 -8.54 22.84
N ALA A 32 -1.48 -8.14 21.82
CA ALA A 32 -0.77 -9.03 20.92
C ALA A 32 0.65 -8.52 20.67
N VAL A 33 1.56 -9.47 20.43
CA VAL A 33 2.92 -9.21 19.97
C VAL A 33 3.12 -9.93 18.66
N VAL A 34 3.57 -9.20 17.64
CA VAL A 34 3.89 -9.76 16.33
C VAL A 34 5.40 -9.72 16.16
N VAL A 35 6.00 -10.88 15.92
CA VAL A 35 7.45 -11.02 15.76
C VAL A 35 7.76 -11.11 14.28
N ILE A 36 8.44 -10.09 13.74
CA ILE A 36 8.92 -10.10 12.36
C ILE A 36 10.35 -10.63 12.35
N THR A 37 10.53 -11.77 11.70
CA THR A 37 11.83 -12.43 11.51
C THR A 37 12.25 -12.38 10.04
N GLY A 38 13.46 -12.84 9.71
CA GLY A 38 13.97 -12.86 8.33
C GLY A 38 14.26 -11.46 7.75
N ILE A 39 14.35 -10.44 8.60
CA ILE A 39 14.68 -9.07 8.19
C ILE A 39 16.14 -9.05 7.72
N LYS A 40 16.35 -8.60 6.48
CA LYS A 40 17.68 -8.38 5.93
C LYS A 40 18.21 -7.05 6.46
N VAL A 41 19.29 -7.08 7.24
CA VAL A 41 19.95 -5.87 7.70
C VAL A 41 20.97 -5.43 6.66
N PHE A 42 20.90 -4.16 6.25
CA PHE A 42 21.83 -3.57 5.29
C PHE A 42 21.95 -2.06 5.45
N PHE A 43 23.04 -1.50 4.94
CA PHE A 43 23.34 -0.06 4.88
C PHE A 43 23.69 0.34 3.46
N ASP A 44 23.31 1.56 3.09
CA ASP A 44 23.52 2.09 1.74
C ASP A 44 24.73 3.02 1.81
N ILE A 45 25.78 2.70 1.06
CA ILE A 45 27.01 3.49 1.05
C ILE A 45 27.12 4.29 -0.24
N CYS A 46 27.40 5.58 -0.09
CA CYS A 46 27.75 6.47 -1.20
C CYS A 46 29.15 6.10 -1.70
N VAL A 47 29.28 5.84 -3.01
CA VAL A 47 30.59 5.64 -3.65
C VAL A 47 31.14 7.00 -4.10
N PRO A 48 32.30 7.44 -3.59
CA PRO A 48 32.91 8.70 -4.00
C PRO A 48 33.21 8.73 -5.50
N SER A 49 32.84 9.82 -6.19
CA SER A 49 33.02 9.99 -7.63
C SER A 49 34.49 9.94 -8.08
N ASN A 50 35.42 10.21 -7.17
CA ASN A 50 36.87 10.24 -7.41
C ASN A 50 37.57 8.88 -7.20
N ILE A 51 36.85 7.81 -6.83
CA ILE A 51 37.44 6.49 -6.56
C ILE A 51 36.77 5.44 -7.44
N SER A 52 37.58 4.59 -8.09
CA SER A 52 37.04 3.45 -8.84
C SER A 52 36.39 2.43 -7.90
N ILE A 53 35.28 1.85 -8.35
CA ILE A 53 34.50 0.86 -7.59
C ILE A 53 35.37 -0.25 -6.99
N PRO A 54 36.32 -0.87 -7.72
CA PRO A 54 37.16 -1.93 -7.15
C PRO A 54 38.07 -1.44 -6.02
N LYS A 55 38.62 -0.22 -6.14
CA LYS A 55 39.48 0.38 -5.10
C LYS A 55 38.67 0.74 -3.86
N PHE A 56 37.50 1.35 -4.05
CA PHE A 56 36.57 1.65 -2.97
C PHE A 56 36.16 0.37 -2.24
N TRP A 57 35.87 -0.70 -2.99
CA TRP A 57 35.50 -1.98 -2.42
C TRP A 57 36.62 -2.66 -1.64
N SER A 58 37.86 -2.59 -2.11
CA SER A 58 39.01 -3.10 -1.37
C SER A 58 39.14 -2.41 0.00
N LYS A 59 38.94 -1.08 0.03
CA LYS A 59 38.93 -0.29 1.27
C LYS A 59 37.79 -0.70 2.21
N VAL A 60 36.57 -0.82 1.69
CA VAL A 60 35.42 -1.26 2.50
C VAL A 60 35.62 -2.67 3.04
N LYS A 61 36.12 -3.62 2.23
CA LYS A 61 36.44 -4.98 2.69
C LYS A 61 37.48 -4.98 3.81
N GLY A 62 38.53 -4.16 3.70
CA GLY A 62 39.53 -4.00 4.75
C GLY A 62 38.92 -3.52 6.07
N ILE A 63 38.00 -2.56 6.02
CA ILE A 63 37.27 -2.06 7.20
C ILE A 63 36.39 -3.17 7.80
N LEU A 64 35.60 -3.85 6.96
CA LEU A 64 34.68 -4.89 7.39
C LEU A 64 35.39 -6.11 8.00
N ALA A 65 36.61 -6.43 7.53
CA ALA A 65 37.44 -7.51 8.08
C ALA A 65 38.02 -7.20 9.47
N THR A 66 38.07 -5.93 9.86
CA THR A 66 38.54 -5.49 11.20
C THR A 66 37.42 -5.37 12.23
N GLY A 67 36.15 -5.33 11.79
CA GLY A 67 34.97 -5.47 12.64
C GLY A 67 34.62 -6.94 12.90
N ASN A 68 33.95 -7.22 14.03
CA ASN A 68 33.64 -8.56 14.56
C ASN A 68 33.40 -9.68 13.52
N LYS A 69 34.00 -10.85 13.78
CA LYS A 69 34.05 -12.05 12.92
C LYS A 69 32.71 -12.78 12.70
N ASP A 70 31.60 -12.28 13.23
CA ASP A 70 30.30 -12.98 13.21
C ASP A 70 29.43 -12.65 11.99
N GLY A 71 30.01 -11.95 11.00
CA GLY A 71 29.30 -11.43 9.83
C GLY A 71 29.45 -12.26 8.57
N HIS A 72 28.57 -13.23 8.30
CA HIS A 72 28.48 -13.81 6.95
C HIS A 72 27.81 -12.83 5.97
N ARG A 73 28.50 -12.54 4.87
CA ARG A 73 28.12 -11.61 3.79
C ARG A 73 26.87 -12.08 3.05
N GLN A 74 25.88 -11.19 2.85
CA GLN A 74 24.72 -11.47 1.99
C GLN A 74 24.51 -10.40 0.90
N GLY A 75 25.40 -10.40 -0.09
CA GLY A 75 25.15 -9.80 -1.41
C GLY A 75 25.41 -8.30 -1.54
N GLU A 76 25.58 -7.88 -2.80
CA GLU A 76 25.83 -6.51 -3.28
C GLU A 76 24.76 -6.18 -4.32
N LYS A 77 24.18 -4.98 -4.25
CA LYS A 77 23.26 -4.44 -5.26
C LYS A 77 23.52 -2.96 -5.46
N ASP A 78 23.43 -2.51 -6.70
CA ASP A 78 23.49 -1.09 -7.04
C ASP A 78 22.12 -0.44 -6.76
N ARG A 79 22.12 0.75 -6.15
CA ARG A 79 20.92 1.56 -5.87
C ARG A 79 21.09 2.99 -6.38
N LYS A 80 19.95 3.60 -6.71
CA LYS A 80 19.80 5.04 -6.99
C LYS A 80 18.81 5.64 -5.99
N HIS A 81 19.12 6.80 -5.41
CA HIS A 81 18.25 7.50 -4.47
C HIS A 81 17.65 8.74 -5.13
N GLY A 82 16.36 8.98 -4.93
CA GLY A 82 15.65 10.13 -5.54
C GLY A 82 16.18 11.51 -5.10
N SER A 83 16.84 11.59 -3.95
CA SER A 83 17.45 12.82 -3.44
C SER A 83 18.79 13.17 -4.10
N ASN A 84 19.46 12.21 -4.74
CA ASN A 84 20.69 12.44 -5.51
C ASN A 84 20.80 11.40 -6.65
N PRO A 85 20.17 11.64 -7.80
CA PRO A 85 20.09 10.67 -8.90
C PRO A 85 21.45 10.39 -9.58
N ASP A 86 22.42 11.30 -9.41
CA ASP A 86 23.79 11.16 -9.94
C ASP A 86 24.72 10.40 -8.99
N GLY A 87 24.28 10.16 -7.74
CA GLY A 87 25.02 9.35 -6.77
C GLY A 87 24.91 7.85 -7.07
N MET A 88 26.05 7.14 -7.00
CA MET A 88 26.06 5.69 -7.07
C MET A 88 26.14 5.10 -5.66
N TYR A 89 25.14 4.30 -5.29
CA TYR A 89 25.04 3.68 -3.98
C TYR A 89 25.15 2.17 -4.06
N LYS A 90 25.73 1.57 -3.02
CA LYS A 90 25.83 0.12 -2.89
C LYS A 90 25.29 -0.38 -1.56
N ASP A 91 24.46 -1.41 -1.63
CA ASP A 91 23.90 -2.09 -0.47
C ASP A 91 24.92 -3.06 0.12
N ILE A 92 25.21 -2.91 1.42
CA ILE A 92 26.00 -3.89 2.18
C ILE A 92 25.13 -4.51 3.24
N SER A 93 24.97 -5.84 3.16
CA SER A 93 24.19 -6.60 4.13
C SER A 93 25.06 -7.21 5.23
N TYR A 94 24.61 -7.07 6.47
CA TYR A 94 25.21 -7.63 7.69
C TYR A 94 24.14 -8.40 8.49
N PRO A 95 24.51 -9.34 9.37
CA PRO A 95 23.53 -10.05 10.19
C PRO A 95 22.97 -9.20 11.34
N TYR A 96 23.67 -8.15 11.78
CA TYR A 96 23.16 -7.24 12.80
C TYR A 96 23.77 -5.84 12.67
N ASN A 97 23.00 -4.79 12.98
CA ASN A 97 23.46 -3.41 12.99
C ASN A 97 24.35 -3.16 14.23
N SER A 98 25.55 -3.74 14.24
CA SER A 98 26.64 -3.14 15.00
C SER A 98 26.96 -1.86 14.28
N LYS A 99 26.71 -0.71 14.93
CA LYS A 99 27.15 0.63 14.50
C LYS A 99 28.44 0.45 13.70
N VAL A 100 28.36 0.57 12.38
CA VAL A 100 29.57 0.64 11.55
C VAL A 100 30.24 1.90 12.07
N ASP A 101 31.29 1.67 12.86
CA ASP A 101 31.91 2.68 13.71
C ASP A 101 32.20 3.90 12.83
N LEU A 102 31.72 5.07 13.24
CA LEU A 102 31.85 6.36 12.56
C LEU A 102 33.33 6.75 12.29
N LYS A 103 34.29 5.90 12.65
CA LYS A 103 35.73 6.07 12.42
C LYS A 103 36.13 6.08 10.95
N CYS A 104 35.35 5.51 10.03
CA CYS A 104 35.82 5.32 8.65
C CYS A 104 35.45 6.43 7.65
N LYS A 105 34.74 7.49 8.07
CA LYS A 105 34.29 8.60 7.18
C LYS A 105 33.63 8.10 5.88
N ILE A 106 32.86 7.02 5.96
CA ILE A 106 32.06 6.55 4.83
C ILE A 106 30.72 7.26 4.91
N GLU A 107 30.36 7.97 3.85
CA GLU A 107 29.03 8.58 3.72
C GLU A 107 27.99 7.48 3.50
N THR A 108 27.03 7.40 4.41
CA THR A 108 25.86 6.53 4.27
C THR A 108 24.64 7.32 3.80
N ALA A 109 23.72 6.63 3.15
CA ALA A 109 22.44 7.18 2.70
C ALA A 109 21.29 6.33 3.24
N SER A 110 20.11 6.93 3.42
CA SER A 110 18.89 6.24 3.91
C SER A 110 18.97 5.63 5.33
N ASP A 111 20.13 5.65 5.97
CA ASP A 111 20.38 5.07 7.29
C ASP A 111 19.91 5.99 8.41
N ASP A 112 19.09 5.45 9.33
CA ASP A 112 18.70 6.15 10.55
C ASP A 112 19.77 5.94 11.62
N THR A 113 20.47 7.02 11.97
CA THR A 113 21.58 7.01 12.94
C THR A 113 21.11 6.85 14.38
N SER A 114 19.81 7.07 14.65
CA SER A 114 19.21 6.93 15.98
C SER A 114 18.70 5.51 16.21
N THR A 115 17.84 5.02 15.31
CA THR A 115 17.09 3.77 15.50
C THR A 115 16.85 3.04 14.17
N TYR A 116 17.45 1.86 14.05
CA TYR A 116 17.43 1.09 12.80
C TYR A 116 16.04 0.57 12.38
N TYR A 117 15.10 0.39 13.33
CA TYR A 117 13.77 -0.12 12.99
C TYR A 117 13.01 0.81 12.03
N ARG A 118 13.32 2.11 12.01
CA ARG A 118 12.72 3.07 11.07
C ARG A 118 13.20 2.83 9.64
N LYS A 119 14.48 2.44 9.46
CA LYS A 119 14.97 2.00 8.15
C LYS A 119 14.21 0.76 7.70
N VAL A 120 14.10 -0.24 8.57
CA VAL A 120 13.33 -1.47 8.29
C VAL A 120 11.89 -1.12 7.93
N ALA A 121 11.23 -0.27 8.70
CA ALA A 121 9.85 0.14 8.44
C ALA A 121 9.69 0.81 7.07
N ARG A 122 10.59 1.70 6.67
CA ARG A 122 10.56 2.33 5.33
C ARG A 122 10.79 1.32 4.20
N GLU A 123 11.81 0.48 4.34
CA GLU A 123 12.21 -0.49 3.31
C GLU A 123 11.14 -1.58 3.11
N TYR A 124 10.54 -2.04 4.19
CA TYR A 124 9.49 -3.06 4.18
C TYR A 124 8.07 -2.47 4.15
N ARG A 125 7.94 -1.14 4.11
CA ARG A 125 6.67 -0.39 4.15
C ARG A 125 5.76 -0.83 5.31
N ILE A 126 6.34 -1.02 6.49
CA ILE A 126 5.62 -1.37 7.71
C ILE A 126 5.04 -0.08 8.31
N PRO A 127 3.72 0.09 8.36
CA PRO A 127 3.11 1.25 9.03
C PRO A 127 3.35 1.13 10.54
N LEU A 128 3.95 2.16 11.13
CA LEU A 128 4.35 2.12 12.54
C LEU A 128 3.27 2.62 13.51
N SER A 129 2.13 3.08 12.99
CA SER A 129 1.08 3.76 13.75
C SER A 129 -0.32 3.42 13.23
N GLY A 130 -0.55 2.17 12.80
CA GLY A 130 -1.78 1.71 12.17
C GLY A 130 -2.36 0.40 12.71
N TRP A 131 -3.52 0.02 12.18
CA TRP A 131 -4.05 -1.33 12.30
C TRP A 131 -3.39 -2.22 11.25
N GLU A 132 -2.52 -3.12 11.69
CA GLU A 132 -1.89 -4.11 10.82
C GLU A 132 -2.72 -5.37 10.72
N LEU A 133 -2.85 -5.87 9.50
CA LEU A 133 -3.59 -7.08 9.20
C LEU A 133 -2.62 -8.18 8.78
N ILE A 134 -2.33 -9.10 9.69
CA ILE A 134 -1.51 -10.28 9.38
C ILE A 134 -2.37 -11.24 8.56
N LYS A 135 -2.24 -11.19 7.25
CA LYS A 135 -2.96 -12.08 6.34
C LYS A 135 -2.08 -12.48 5.16
N ASN A 136 -2.27 -13.70 4.69
CA ASN A 136 -1.83 -14.14 3.37
C ASN A 136 -2.76 -13.53 2.31
N PHE A 137 -2.70 -12.21 2.11
CA PHE A 137 -3.36 -11.60 0.96
C PHE A 137 -2.56 -11.87 -0.31
N PRO A 138 -3.24 -11.90 -1.47
CA PRO A 138 -2.54 -11.85 -2.73
C PRO A 138 -1.78 -10.52 -2.81
N GLU A 139 -0.45 -10.60 -2.81
CA GLU A 139 0.38 -9.42 -3.06
C GLU A 139 0.34 -9.07 -4.55
N ALA A 140 0.37 -7.77 -4.84
CA ALA A 140 0.47 -7.27 -6.21
C ALA A 140 1.65 -7.88 -6.98
N LYS A 141 2.74 -8.16 -6.27
CA LYS A 141 3.97 -8.77 -6.79
C LYS A 141 3.81 -10.24 -7.18
N ASN A 142 2.86 -10.97 -6.59
CA ASN A 142 2.67 -12.40 -6.86
C ASN A 142 2.00 -12.59 -8.23
N ASP A 143 2.71 -13.13 -9.22
CA ASP A 143 2.20 -13.28 -10.59
C ASP A 143 0.97 -14.17 -10.73
N THR A 144 0.70 -15.04 -9.75
CA THR A 144 -0.45 -15.97 -9.79
C THR A 144 -1.79 -15.34 -9.42
N SER A 145 -1.77 -14.19 -8.73
CA SER A 145 -2.99 -13.55 -8.26
C SER A 145 -3.61 -12.68 -9.35
N GLN A 146 -4.94 -12.55 -9.37
CA GLN A 146 -5.64 -11.76 -10.38
C GLN A 146 -6.81 -10.97 -9.81
N VAL A 147 -7.11 -9.81 -10.40
CA VAL A 147 -8.37 -9.10 -10.21
C VAL A 147 -9.43 -9.85 -10.99
N PHE A 148 -10.36 -10.46 -10.26
CA PHE A 148 -11.51 -11.18 -10.83
C PHE A 148 -12.83 -10.45 -10.60
N THR A 149 -12.87 -9.47 -9.70
CA THR A 149 -14.05 -8.64 -9.51
C THR A 149 -13.70 -7.22 -9.04
N ILE A 150 -14.50 -6.24 -9.44
CA ILE A 150 -14.50 -4.87 -8.91
C ILE A 150 -15.95 -4.46 -8.66
N GLY A 151 -16.28 -4.08 -7.43
CA GLY A 151 -17.56 -3.48 -7.06
C GLY A 151 -17.47 -1.95 -7.13
N ILE A 152 -18.47 -1.32 -7.74
CA ILE A 152 -18.59 0.13 -7.88
C ILE A 152 -19.97 0.53 -7.39
N THR A 153 -20.01 1.53 -6.51
CA THR A 153 -21.25 2.12 -6.00
C THR A 153 -21.16 3.63 -6.16
N LEU A 154 -22.11 4.23 -6.86
CA LEU A 154 -22.16 5.66 -7.13
C LEU A 154 -23.18 6.32 -6.24
N HIS A 155 -22.80 7.41 -5.60
CA HIS A 155 -23.62 8.09 -4.60
C HIS A 155 -23.52 9.60 -4.77
N TRP A 156 -24.59 10.31 -4.40
CA TRP A 156 -24.43 11.69 -3.96
C TRP A 156 -23.73 11.72 -2.60
N LYS A 157 -22.95 12.77 -2.34
CA LYS A 157 -22.00 12.87 -1.21
C LYS A 157 -22.58 12.39 0.12
N ASP A 158 -23.81 12.78 0.43
CA ASP A 158 -24.47 12.53 1.71
C ASP A 158 -25.58 11.47 1.63
N ASP A 159 -25.80 10.88 0.45
CA ASP A 159 -26.86 9.89 0.24
C ASP A 159 -26.34 8.48 0.54
N LEU A 160 -27.08 7.77 1.40
CA LEU A 160 -26.82 6.36 1.69
C LEU A 160 -27.33 5.43 0.58
N ILE A 161 -28.25 5.91 -0.25
CA ILE A 161 -28.82 5.15 -1.38
C ILE A 161 -27.95 5.43 -2.60
N PRO A 162 -27.33 4.40 -3.22
CA PRO A 162 -26.57 4.60 -4.45
C PRO A 162 -27.50 4.91 -5.61
N LEU A 163 -27.03 5.78 -6.50
CA LEU A 163 -27.58 5.99 -7.83
C LEU A 163 -27.45 4.72 -8.67
N GLU A 164 -26.27 4.09 -8.60
CA GLU A 164 -25.96 2.91 -9.39
C GLU A 164 -25.05 1.97 -8.60
N ARG A 165 -25.24 0.67 -8.82
CA ARG A 165 -24.38 -0.39 -8.32
C ARG A 165 -23.93 -1.23 -9.50
N ILE A 166 -22.63 -1.37 -9.69
CA ILE A 166 -22.06 -2.07 -10.83
C ILE A 166 -21.03 -3.06 -10.31
N CYS A 167 -21.14 -4.33 -10.72
CA CYS A 167 -20.07 -5.30 -10.53
C CYS A 167 -19.41 -5.65 -11.86
N LEU A 168 -18.09 -5.59 -11.87
CA LEU A 168 -17.26 -6.11 -12.95
C LEU A 168 -16.81 -7.50 -12.54
N VAL A 169 -16.95 -8.48 -13.43
CA VAL A 169 -16.57 -9.88 -13.17
C VAL A 169 -15.85 -10.48 -14.36
N ASP A 170 -14.88 -11.36 -14.12
CA ASP A 170 -14.16 -12.04 -15.20
C ASP A 170 -14.94 -13.25 -15.76
N VAL A 171 -15.83 -13.82 -14.96
CA VAL A 171 -16.62 -15.02 -15.26
C VAL A 171 -18.10 -14.79 -15.02
N GLU A 172 -18.94 -15.64 -15.61
CA GLU A 172 -20.39 -15.57 -15.42
C GLU A 172 -20.79 -15.73 -13.95
N THR A 173 -21.81 -14.97 -13.54
CA THR A 173 -22.40 -14.99 -12.20
C THR A 173 -23.92 -15.00 -12.32
N LYS A 174 -24.62 -15.42 -11.26
CA LYS A 174 -26.08 -15.35 -11.22
C LYS A 174 -26.52 -13.88 -11.29
N PRO A 175 -27.49 -13.51 -12.15
CA PRO A 175 -28.01 -12.16 -12.21
C PRO A 175 -28.64 -11.76 -10.87
N ASP A 176 -28.48 -10.49 -10.51
CA ASP A 176 -29.11 -9.87 -9.34
C ASP A 176 -29.77 -8.55 -9.77
N PRO A 177 -31.04 -8.30 -9.43
CA PRO A 177 -31.71 -7.05 -9.77
C PRO A 177 -31.15 -5.83 -9.01
N CYS A 178 -30.37 -6.02 -7.94
CA CYS A 178 -29.85 -4.94 -7.11
C CYS A 178 -28.61 -4.26 -7.70
N TRP A 179 -27.96 -4.82 -8.73
CA TRP A 179 -26.80 -4.22 -9.38
C TRP A 179 -26.66 -4.65 -10.84
N ILE A 180 -26.04 -3.80 -11.65
CA ILE A 180 -25.65 -4.11 -13.02
C ILE A 180 -24.42 -5.03 -12.99
N THR A 181 -24.47 -6.14 -13.71
CA THR A 181 -23.34 -7.07 -13.85
C THR A 181 -22.73 -6.93 -15.24
N ILE A 182 -21.43 -6.60 -15.31
CA ILE A 182 -20.66 -6.57 -16.56
C ILE A 182 -19.67 -7.73 -16.56
N ILE A 183 -19.87 -8.68 -17.48
CA ILE A 183 -19.01 -9.85 -17.65
C ILE A 183 -17.87 -9.50 -18.62
N CYS A 184 -16.66 -9.39 -18.09
CA CYS A 184 -15.48 -8.91 -18.79
C CYS A 184 -14.65 -10.04 -19.44
N GLY A 185 -14.83 -11.30 -19.02
CA GLY A 185 -14.13 -12.47 -19.56
C GLY A 185 -12.68 -12.66 -19.05
N ASN A 186 -12.01 -11.58 -18.65
CA ASN A 186 -10.65 -11.62 -18.11
C ASN A 186 -10.30 -10.34 -17.31
N GLN A 187 -9.21 -10.40 -16.54
CA GLN A 187 -8.72 -9.28 -15.74
C GLN A 187 -8.41 -8.01 -16.57
N THR A 188 -7.79 -8.14 -17.74
CA THR A 188 -7.44 -6.99 -18.57
C THR A 188 -8.68 -6.17 -18.92
N ASN A 189 -9.77 -6.86 -19.26
CA ASN A 189 -11.04 -6.23 -19.56
C ASN A 189 -11.71 -5.67 -18.32
N ILE A 190 -11.61 -6.31 -17.14
CA ILE A 190 -12.08 -5.71 -15.88
C ILE A 190 -11.43 -4.35 -15.67
N LEU A 191 -10.10 -4.27 -15.78
CA LEU A 191 -9.37 -3.02 -15.55
C LEU A 191 -9.72 -1.95 -16.59
N LYS A 192 -9.92 -2.34 -17.86
CA LYS A 192 -10.35 -1.43 -18.92
C LYS A 192 -11.77 -0.92 -18.70
N VAL A 193 -12.71 -1.80 -18.35
CA VAL A 193 -14.10 -1.43 -18.08
C VAL A 193 -14.18 -0.54 -16.84
N PHE A 194 -13.40 -0.82 -15.80
CA PHE A 194 -13.29 0.05 -14.63
C PHE A 194 -12.88 1.48 -15.03
N ALA A 195 -11.87 1.62 -15.89
CA ALA A 195 -11.44 2.93 -16.41
C ALA A 195 -12.52 3.60 -17.28
N LEU A 196 -13.32 2.83 -18.02
CA LEU A 196 -14.44 3.36 -18.81
C LEU A 196 -15.59 3.83 -17.92
N CYS A 197 -15.97 3.05 -16.89
CA CYS A 197 -16.92 3.48 -15.87
C CYS A 197 -16.44 4.78 -15.24
N TRP A 198 -15.19 4.86 -14.80
CA TRP A 198 -14.61 6.07 -14.24
C TRP A 198 -14.73 7.26 -15.20
N LYS A 199 -14.36 7.09 -16.47
CA LYS A 199 -14.48 8.13 -17.50
C LYS A 199 -15.92 8.60 -17.68
N SER A 200 -16.86 7.67 -17.70
CA SER A 200 -18.28 7.96 -17.92
C SER A 200 -18.92 8.68 -16.73
N PHE A 201 -18.60 8.26 -15.51
CA PHE A 201 -19.18 8.84 -14.29
C PHE A 201 -18.45 10.09 -13.81
N ALA A 202 -17.15 10.24 -14.15
CA ALA A 202 -16.29 11.35 -13.77
C ALA A 202 -16.43 11.73 -12.27
N PRO A 203 -16.17 10.79 -11.33
CA PRO A 203 -16.43 11.02 -9.92
C PRO A 203 -15.58 12.17 -9.37
N ASN A 204 -16.19 13.03 -8.53
CA ASN A 204 -15.46 14.11 -7.85
C ASN A 204 -14.66 13.61 -6.63
N ILE A 205 -15.15 12.57 -5.96
CA ILE A 205 -14.55 11.99 -4.76
C ILE A 205 -14.57 10.46 -4.93
N GLN A 206 -13.42 9.83 -4.70
CA GLN A 206 -13.30 8.37 -4.61
C GLN A 206 -13.20 7.98 -3.13
N LEU A 207 -14.15 7.18 -2.66
CA LEU A 207 -14.19 6.68 -1.28
C LEU A 207 -13.95 5.18 -1.27
N ARG A 208 -12.92 4.74 -0.55
CA ARG A 208 -12.56 3.33 -0.39
C ARG A 208 -11.81 3.10 0.92
N PHE A 209 -11.84 1.86 1.40
CA PHE A 209 -11.14 1.44 2.60
C PHE A 209 -9.79 0.80 2.25
N ASN A 210 -8.68 1.30 2.82
CA ASN A 210 -7.31 0.82 2.57
C ASN A 210 -6.86 0.87 1.09
N ASP A 211 -7.39 1.82 0.32
CA ASP A 211 -7.17 1.93 -1.14
C ASP A 211 -5.71 2.21 -1.49
N SER A 212 -5.08 3.15 -0.79
CA SER A 212 -3.67 3.51 -0.96
C SER A 212 -2.71 2.40 -0.49
N GLY A 213 -3.15 1.55 0.42
CA GLY A 213 -2.37 0.44 0.97
C GLY A 213 -2.53 -0.87 0.19
N TYR A 214 -3.63 -1.06 -0.55
CA TYR A 214 -3.92 -2.33 -1.21
C TYR A 214 -4.50 -2.19 -2.63
N ASP A 215 -5.70 -1.62 -2.80
CA ASP A 215 -6.43 -1.66 -4.07
C ASP A 215 -5.69 -0.95 -5.22
N TRP A 216 -5.30 0.31 -5.04
CA TRP A 216 -4.54 1.04 -6.06
C TRP A 216 -3.18 0.43 -6.36
N PRO A 217 -2.35 0.07 -5.36
CA PRO A 217 -1.10 -0.65 -5.59
C PRO A 217 -1.31 -1.92 -6.43
N PHE A 218 -2.36 -2.70 -6.13
CA PHE A 218 -2.67 -3.92 -6.86
C PHE A 218 -3.11 -3.61 -8.30
N ILE A 219 -4.02 -2.64 -8.50
CA ILE A 219 -4.49 -2.23 -9.82
C ILE A 219 -3.34 -1.72 -10.69
N VAL A 220 -2.48 -0.85 -10.14
CA VAL A 220 -1.35 -0.25 -10.87
C VAL A 220 -0.34 -1.30 -11.27
N GLU A 221 0.07 -2.18 -10.36
CA GLU A 221 1.02 -3.26 -10.65
C GLU A 221 0.46 -4.20 -11.73
N ARG A 222 -0.82 -4.58 -11.62
CA ARG A 222 -1.49 -5.44 -12.62
C ARG A 222 -1.63 -4.77 -13.97
N ALA A 223 -2.06 -3.52 -14.01
CA ALA A 223 -2.18 -2.76 -15.24
C ALA A 223 -0.81 -2.55 -15.92
N THR A 224 0.26 -2.41 -15.12
CA THR A 224 1.64 -2.32 -15.62
C THR A 224 2.05 -3.63 -16.28
N LYS A 225 1.91 -4.76 -15.58
CA LYS A 225 2.25 -6.10 -16.10
C LYS A 225 1.46 -6.47 -17.36
N LEU A 226 0.21 -6.02 -17.45
CA LEU A 226 -0.66 -6.23 -18.60
C LEU A 226 -0.47 -5.20 -19.73
N ASN A 227 0.46 -4.24 -19.59
CA ASN A 227 0.72 -3.16 -20.56
C ASN A 227 -0.54 -2.31 -20.89
N VAL A 228 -1.40 -2.07 -19.90
CA VAL A 228 -2.62 -1.26 -20.05
C VAL A 228 -2.67 -0.02 -19.15
N LEU A 229 -1.68 0.19 -18.27
CA LEU A 229 -1.68 1.31 -17.32
C LEU A 229 -1.82 2.67 -18.00
N GLY A 230 -1.02 2.96 -19.02
CA GLY A 230 -1.11 4.24 -19.75
C GLY A 230 -2.47 4.46 -20.40
N TRP A 231 -3.07 3.40 -20.95
CA TRP A 231 -4.41 3.45 -21.56
C TRP A 231 -5.50 3.74 -20.52
N ILE A 232 -5.38 3.15 -19.33
CA ILE A 232 -6.30 3.34 -18.19
C ILE A 232 -6.20 4.78 -17.67
N VAL A 233 -5.00 5.24 -17.34
CA VAL A 233 -4.79 6.57 -16.78
C VAL A 233 -5.24 7.66 -17.75
N GLN A 234 -4.98 7.50 -19.05
CA GLN A 234 -5.45 8.45 -20.05
C GLN A 234 -6.99 8.60 -20.10
N ARG A 235 -7.74 7.54 -19.76
CA ARG A 235 -9.22 7.58 -19.72
C ARG A 235 -9.76 8.12 -18.42
N MET A 236 -9.04 7.89 -17.33
CA MET A 236 -9.44 8.34 -15.99
C MET A 236 -9.03 9.79 -15.72
N SER A 237 -7.96 10.27 -16.35
CA SER A 237 -7.47 11.63 -16.19
C SER A 237 -8.44 12.64 -16.80
N ALA A 238 -8.85 13.62 -15.99
CA ALA A 238 -9.54 14.81 -16.46
C ALA A 238 -8.59 15.80 -17.18
N ASN A 239 -7.27 15.65 -17.01
CA ASN A 239 -6.28 16.48 -17.65
C ASN A 239 -5.88 15.90 -19.02
N SER A 240 -6.40 16.49 -20.09
CA SER A 240 -6.17 16.09 -21.49
C SER A 240 -4.77 16.46 -22.00
N HIS A 241 -4.09 17.42 -21.36
CA HIS A 241 -2.79 17.94 -21.80
C HIS A 241 -1.61 17.12 -21.28
N LYS A 242 -1.79 16.40 -20.17
CA LYS A 242 -0.74 15.55 -19.59
C LYS A 242 -0.85 14.14 -20.15
N LYS A 243 -0.07 13.85 -21.22
CA LYS A 243 0.16 12.46 -21.64
C LYS A 243 1.08 11.80 -20.61
N ALA A 244 0.48 11.04 -19.70
CA ALA A 244 1.25 10.29 -18.71
C ALA A 244 1.75 8.99 -19.34
N ASP A 245 3.06 8.87 -19.56
CA ASP A 245 3.69 7.59 -19.84
C ASP A 245 3.81 6.75 -18.56
N THR A 246 3.97 5.44 -18.69
CA THR A 246 4.05 4.50 -17.54
C THR A 246 5.07 4.93 -16.49
N TYR A 247 6.22 5.46 -16.90
CA TYR A 247 7.27 5.90 -15.98
C TYR A 247 6.82 7.14 -15.19
N SER A 248 6.21 8.12 -15.85
CA SER A 248 5.64 9.30 -15.18
C SER A 248 4.49 8.91 -14.24
N ILE A 249 3.63 7.96 -14.59
CA ILE A 249 2.53 7.53 -13.73
C ILE A 249 3.05 6.93 -12.42
N LEU A 250 4.04 6.05 -12.53
CA LEU A 250 4.66 5.39 -11.37
C LEU A 250 5.46 6.36 -10.49
N THR A 251 5.97 7.45 -11.08
CA THR A 251 6.76 8.47 -10.37
C THR A 251 5.88 9.50 -9.65
N TRP A 252 4.74 9.89 -10.23
CA TRP A 252 3.97 11.05 -9.77
C TRP A 252 2.76 10.72 -8.89
N ASN A 253 2.14 9.54 -9.03
CA ASN A 253 0.84 9.23 -8.42
C ASN A 253 0.89 8.22 -7.26
N TYR A 254 2.08 7.93 -6.71
CA TYR A 254 2.25 6.96 -5.63
C TYR A 254 2.86 7.60 -4.38
N PHE A 255 2.17 8.59 -3.81
CA PHE A 255 2.40 9.05 -2.44
C PHE A 255 1.31 8.46 -1.56
N GLY A 256 1.59 7.30 -0.96
CA GLY A 256 0.75 6.73 0.09
C GLY A 256 0.87 7.57 1.35
N GLY A 257 -0.09 8.48 1.56
CA GLY A 257 -0.29 9.11 2.87
C GLY A 257 -0.67 8.02 3.89
N THR A 258 0.07 7.97 5.00
CA THR A 258 -0.18 7.09 6.14
C THR A 258 -1.20 7.74 7.07
N GLU A 259 -2.48 7.66 6.74
CA GLU A 259 -3.54 7.91 7.72
C GLU A 259 -4.20 6.60 8.14
N LYS A 260 -4.61 6.54 9.41
CA LYS A 260 -5.19 5.35 10.05
C LYS A 260 -6.49 4.95 9.33
N PRO A 261 -6.71 3.66 9.01
CA PRO A 261 -8.02 3.20 8.57
C PRO A 261 -9.02 3.36 9.72
N LEU A 262 -10.14 4.04 9.48
CA LEU A 262 -11.26 4.06 10.42
C LEU A 262 -11.91 2.70 10.48
N THR A 263 -11.99 2.10 11.66
CA THR A 263 -12.57 0.76 11.79
C THR A 263 -14.09 0.85 11.93
N ASN A 264 -14.82 -0.08 11.31
CA ASN A 264 -16.30 -0.08 11.31
C ASN A 264 -16.93 -0.17 12.72
N GLU A 265 -16.17 -0.64 13.72
CA GLU A 265 -16.64 -0.77 15.10
C GLU A 265 -16.70 0.58 15.83
N GLU A 266 -15.82 1.53 15.50
CA GLU A 266 -15.81 2.88 16.10
C GLU A 266 -17.06 3.69 15.72
N CYS A 267 -17.72 3.31 14.61
CA CYS A 267 -18.92 3.98 14.13
C CYS A 267 -20.21 3.22 14.46
N GLY A 268 -20.24 2.20 15.32
CA GLY A 268 -21.48 1.50 15.70
C GLY A 268 -22.30 0.99 14.50
N LEU A 269 -21.62 0.43 13.50
CA LEU A 269 -22.26 -0.25 12.35
C LEU A 269 -22.32 -1.76 12.65
N ASP A 270 -23.38 -2.43 12.21
CA ASP A 270 -23.53 -3.89 12.40
C ASP A 270 -22.28 -4.65 11.94
N ALA A 271 -21.96 -5.73 12.67
CA ALA A 271 -20.80 -6.59 12.40
C ALA A 271 -20.75 -6.99 10.91
N LYS A 272 -19.56 -6.84 10.31
CA LYS A 272 -19.31 -7.11 8.89
C LYS A 272 -19.75 -8.53 8.53
N ALA A 273 -20.47 -8.69 7.43
CA ALA A 273 -20.52 -9.98 6.73
C ALA A 273 -19.13 -10.23 6.11
N ASP A 274 -18.16 -10.66 6.94
CA ASP A 274 -16.81 -10.91 6.46
C ASP A 274 -16.79 -12.26 5.74
N MET A 275 -16.51 -12.26 4.44
CA MET A 275 -16.20 -13.51 3.76
C MET A 275 -14.75 -13.88 4.11
N PRO A 276 -14.49 -15.00 4.81
CA PRO A 276 -13.12 -15.41 5.08
C PRO A 276 -12.35 -15.56 3.78
N MET A 277 -11.12 -15.07 3.73
CA MET A 277 -10.29 -15.12 2.52
C MET A 277 -10.13 -16.56 1.99
N SER A 278 -10.02 -17.54 2.90
CA SER A 278 -9.99 -18.96 2.54
C SER A 278 -11.26 -19.43 1.83
N LYS A 279 -12.43 -18.90 2.23
CA LYS A 279 -13.72 -19.16 1.58
C LYS A 279 -13.76 -18.51 0.20
N LEU A 280 -13.34 -17.25 0.09
CA LEU A 280 -13.28 -16.52 -1.18
C LEU A 280 -12.41 -17.27 -2.20
N TRP A 281 -11.20 -17.68 -1.81
CA TRP A 281 -10.31 -18.44 -2.68
C TRP A 281 -10.86 -19.80 -3.07
N LYS A 282 -11.43 -20.53 -2.11
CA LYS A 282 -12.08 -21.82 -2.36
C LYS A 282 -13.24 -21.69 -3.34
N TYR A 283 -13.98 -20.59 -3.28
CA TYR A 283 -15.10 -20.33 -4.18
C TYR A 283 -14.60 -19.97 -5.57
N TYR A 284 -13.66 -19.04 -5.64
CA TYR A 284 -13.13 -18.59 -6.90
C TYR A 284 -12.31 -19.66 -7.64
N SER A 285 -11.58 -20.53 -6.93
CA SER A 285 -10.89 -21.68 -7.55
C SER A 285 -11.87 -22.63 -8.23
N LYS A 286 -12.96 -22.99 -7.54
CA LYS A 286 -14.05 -23.81 -8.12
C LYS A 286 -14.71 -23.15 -9.33
N VAL A 287 -14.78 -21.82 -9.34
CA VAL A 287 -15.31 -21.04 -10.46
C VAL A 287 -14.39 -21.12 -11.68
N LYS A 288 -13.08 -21.00 -11.47
CA LYS A 288 -12.08 -21.11 -12.53
C LYS A 288 -12.08 -22.48 -13.19
N ASP A 289 -12.29 -23.53 -12.41
CA ASP A 289 -12.36 -24.91 -12.91
C ASP A 289 -13.68 -25.24 -13.64
N ARG A 290 -14.66 -24.30 -13.66
CA ARG A 290 -16.02 -24.47 -14.21
C ARG A 290 -16.72 -25.77 -13.76
N ALA A 291 -16.40 -26.23 -12.55
CA ALA A 291 -16.59 -27.62 -12.16
C ALA A 291 -18.05 -28.04 -11.83
N SER A 292 -19.06 -27.20 -12.06
CA SER A 292 -20.51 -27.52 -11.98
C SER A 292 -21.35 -26.24 -12.07
N ASP A 293 -22.66 -26.35 -12.34
CA ASP A 293 -23.62 -25.22 -12.30
C ASP A 293 -23.61 -24.41 -10.97
N SER A 294 -23.04 -24.97 -9.90
CA SER A 294 -22.86 -24.27 -8.62
C SER A 294 -21.85 -23.10 -8.69
N PHE A 295 -21.02 -23.00 -9.73
CA PHE A 295 -20.02 -21.94 -9.83
C PHE A 295 -20.66 -20.55 -9.92
N LYS A 296 -21.78 -20.39 -10.64
CA LYS A 296 -22.49 -19.11 -10.75
C LYS A 296 -23.00 -18.61 -9.40
N LYS A 297 -23.40 -19.53 -8.52
CA LYS A 297 -23.80 -19.22 -7.14
C LYS A 297 -22.60 -18.76 -6.31
N HIS A 298 -21.48 -19.46 -6.38
CA HIS A 298 -20.25 -19.06 -5.68
C HIS A 298 -19.76 -17.68 -6.14
N MET A 299 -19.77 -17.42 -7.45
CA MET A 299 -19.39 -16.10 -7.98
C MET A 299 -20.36 -15.00 -7.55
N HIS A 300 -21.65 -15.31 -7.50
CA HIS A 300 -22.66 -14.38 -7.01
C HIS A 300 -22.46 -14.03 -5.52
N GLU A 301 -22.09 -15.00 -4.68
CA GLU A 301 -21.74 -14.73 -3.28
C GLU A 301 -20.49 -13.84 -3.15
N ILE A 302 -19.47 -14.04 -4.00
CA ILE A 302 -18.28 -13.19 -4.06
C ILE A 302 -18.65 -11.75 -4.47
N VAL A 303 -19.48 -11.60 -5.50
CA VAL A 303 -19.95 -10.31 -6.00
C VAL A 303 -20.76 -9.57 -4.95
N ASN A 304 -21.71 -10.26 -4.29
CA ASN A 304 -22.51 -9.68 -3.23
C ASN A 304 -21.63 -9.15 -2.10
N TYR A 305 -20.62 -9.93 -1.68
CA TYR A 305 -19.62 -9.49 -0.72
C TYR A 305 -18.89 -8.21 -1.19
N CYS A 306 -18.42 -8.18 -2.44
CA CYS A 306 -17.70 -7.04 -3.00
C CYS A 306 -18.56 -5.75 -3.07
N ILE A 307 -19.84 -5.87 -3.47
CA ILE A 307 -20.78 -4.75 -3.52
C ILE A 307 -21.11 -4.25 -2.11
N ILE A 308 -21.31 -5.15 -1.13
CA ILE A 308 -21.55 -4.75 0.25
C ILE A 308 -20.36 -3.98 0.81
N ASP A 309 -19.13 -4.44 0.58
CA ASP A 309 -17.91 -3.74 1.02
C ASP A 309 -17.79 -2.35 0.39
N ALA A 310 -18.15 -2.18 -0.89
CA ALA A 310 -18.20 -0.87 -1.55
C ALA A 310 -19.26 0.06 -0.91
N LEU A 311 -20.48 -0.44 -0.66
CA LEU A 311 -21.55 0.33 -0.02
C LEU A 311 -21.20 0.79 1.39
N ARG A 312 -20.41 -0.01 2.13
CA ARG A 312 -20.03 0.31 3.50
C ARG A 312 -19.09 1.52 3.57
N CYS A 313 -18.27 1.75 2.55
CA CYS A 313 -17.42 2.93 2.47
C CYS A 313 -18.26 4.23 2.52
N GLN A 314 -19.35 4.31 1.75
CA GLN A 314 -20.28 5.44 1.81
C GLN A 314 -20.92 5.59 3.20
N LYS A 315 -21.44 4.48 3.76
CA LYS A 315 -22.08 4.50 5.08
C LYS A 315 -21.14 5.02 6.17
N LEU A 316 -19.88 4.61 6.13
CA LEU A 316 -18.86 5.02 7.09
C LEU A 316 -18.58 6.53 6.97
N ILE A 317 -18.33 7.01 5.76
CA ILE A 317 -18.00 8.42 5.51
C ILE A 317 -19.15 9.35 5.87
N VAL A 318 -20.39 8.99 5.53
CA VAL A 318 -21.58 9.78 5.89
C VAL A 318 -21.78 9.78 7.39
N LYS A 319 -21.65 8.62 8.06
CA LYS A 319 -21.85 8.52 9.52
C LYS A 319 -20.78 9.26 10.31
N ALA A 320 -19.53 9.25 9.84
CA ALA A 320 -18.42 9.95 10.48
C ALA A 320 -18.27 11.41 10.01
N ASN A 321 -19.17 11.91 9.14
CA ASN A 321 -19.18 13.28 8.62
C ASN A 321 -17.85 13.77 7.98
N ILE A 322 -16.97 12.84 7.59
CA ILE A 322 -15.56 13.11 7.30
C ILE A 322 -15.41 14.20 6.24
N ILE A 323 -16.15 14.11 5.14
CA ILE A 323 -15.99 15.07 4.05
C ILE A 323 -16.34 16.49 4.50
N ASN A 324 -17.34 16.67 5.36
CA ASN A 324 -17.71 18.00 5.83
C ASN A 324 -16.65 18.56 6.77
N ASP A 325 -16.14 17.75 7.70
CA ASP A 325 -15.10 18.16 8.64
C ASP A 325 -13.82 18.60 7.90
N TYR A 326 -13.36 17.81 6.93
CA TYR A 326 -12.18 18.17 6.12
C TYR A 326 -12.45 19.36 5.18
N LYS A 327 -13.68 19.52 4.67
CA LYS A 327 -14.06 20.71 3.89
C LYS A 327 -14.03 21.98 4.72
N GLU A 328 -14.48 21.93 5.97
CA GLU A 328 -14.44 23.08 6.88
C GLU A 328 -12.98 23.47 7.18
N VAL A 329 -12.14 22.49 7.52
CA VAL A 329 -10.70 22.70 7.72
C VAL A 329 -10.04 23.30 6.47
N ALA A 330 -10.33 22.75 5.30
CA ALA A 330 -9.81 23.27 4.03
C ALA A 330 -10.22 24.72 3.78
N SER A 331 -11.48 25.05 4.08
CA SER A 331 -12.02 26.41 3.91
C SER A 331 -11.36 27.42 4.85
N ILE A 332 -11.15 27.05 6.12
CA ILE A 332 -10.51 27.93 7.12
C ILE A 332 -9.04 28.14 6.77
N THR A 333 -8.36 27.08 6.35
CA THR A 333 -6.90 27.09 6.18
C THR A 333 -6.47 27.42 4.77
N HIS A 334 -7.38 27.81 3.86
CA HIS A 334 -7.11 28.17 2.47
C HIS A 334 -6.34 27.12 1.67
N ILE A 335 -6.57 25.83 1.93
CA ILE A 335 -5.96 24.70 1.20
C ILE A 335 -7.01 23.91 0.43
N SER A 336 -6.58 23.04 -0.47
CA SER A 336 -7.51 22.15 -1.18
C SER A 336 -8.09 21.08 -0.24
N LEU A 337 -9.26 20.54 -0.59
CA LEU A 337 -9.84 19.40 0.14
C LEU A 337 -8.87 18.19 0.14
N PHE A 338 -8.14 17.98 -0.94
CA PHE A 338 -7.11 16.95 -1.01
C PHE A 338 -6.01 17.20 0.03
N ASP A 339 -5.45 18.41 0.06
CA ASP A 339 -4.35 18.74 0.99
C ASP A 339 -4.79 18.66 2.45
N SER A 340 -6.05 19.00 2.72
CA SER A 340 -6.62 18.86 4.06
C SER A 340 -6.59 17.41 4.55
N HIS A 341 -6.74 16.44 3.64
CA HIS A 341 -6.73 15.02 3.96
C HIS A 341 -5.33 14.41 3.97
N TYR A 342 -4.44 14.86 3.09
CA TYR A 342 -3.13 14.20 2.90
C TYR A 342 -1.97 14.82 3.66
N TYR A 343 -2.02 16.12 3.96
CA TYR A 343 -0.95 16.79 4.69
C TYR A 343 -1.23 16.88 6.18
N ALA A 344 -0.18 16.88 6.99
CA ALA A 344 -0.29 17.00 8.44
C ALA A 344 -0.87 18.36 8.86
N ILE A 345 -1.29 18.45 10.13
CA ILE A 345 -1.85 19.68 10.72
C ILE A 345 -0.89 20.86 10.61
N GLY A 346 0.43 20.63 10.66
CA GLY A 346 1.42 21.70 10.51
C GLY A 346 1.23 22.51 9.23
N THR A 347 0.99 21.87 8.09
CA THR A 347 0.74 22.54 6.80
C THR A 347 -0.51 23.43 6.87
N LYS A 348 -1.55 22.94 7.54
CA LYS A 348 -2.82 23.65 7.71
C LYS A 348 -2.63 24.92 8.55
N VAL A 349 -1.90 24.80 9.67
CA VAL A 349 -1.60 25.90 10.58
C VAL A 349 -0.69 26.92 9.92
N SER A 350 0.36 26.49 9.21
CA SER A 350 1.26 27.39 8.49
C SER A 350 0.50 28.26 7.49
N ASN A 351 -0.34 27.64 6.64
CA ASN A 351 -1.08 28.40 5.63
C ASN A 351 -2.12 29.36 6.25
N LEU A 352 -2.71 29.01 7.40
CA LEU A 352 -3.59 29.90 8.15
C LEU A 352 -2.84 31.09 8.74
N LEU A 353 -1.67 30.87 9.36
CA LEU A 353 -0.87 31.95 9.94
C LEU A 353 -0.34 32.91 8.88
N ASP A 354 0.07 32.39 7.72
CA ASP A 354 0.54 33.21 6.60
C ASP A 354 -0.57 34.07 5.99
N ALA A 355 -1.84 33.64 6.10
CA ALA A 355 -3.00 34.42 5.62
C ALA A 355 -3.39 35.57 6.58
N GLU A 356 -3.05 35.45 7.87
CA GLU A 356 -3.36 36.44 8.93
C GLU A 356 -2.19 37.40 9.21
N ALA A 357 -1.03 37.20 8.57
CA ALA A 357 0.17 38.04 8.67
C ALA A 357 0.16 39.17 7.64
#